data_AF-A0A525W4I1-F1
#
_entry.id   AF-A0A525W4I1-F1
#
_cell.length_a   1.000
_cell.length_b   1.000
_cell.length_c   1.000
_cell.angle_alpha   90.00
_cell.angle_beta   90.00
_cell.angle_gamma   90.00
#
_symmetry.space_group_name_H-M   'P 1'
#
loop_
_entity.id
_entity.type
_entity.pdbx_description
1 polymer ?
#
loop_
_entity_poly.entity_id
_entity_poly.type
_entity_poly.pdbx_seq_one_letter_code
_entity_poly.pdbx_strand_id
1 'polypeptide(L)'
;MPDHTSTSRLRVLGTETEFGIASKDPSAVDPVSGSFAVIGQYPGLPAPRALWDYEHENPLVDARGFEVDGERERPNPDYNRQLNKVLANGGRLYVDGAHPEYSTPECSNAREVVAFERVGERILAQCLQELARVRGSEQYVLYKNNSDGKGNSYGYHENYLVSRAVSFDRIARVLTPFFVTRLIFAGAGKVGAENQTSPVEYQISQRADFFECLMDLNTMVKRPIINTRDEPHADAARFRRLHVITGDANMAELSTYLKVGTLDIVLDLLESGADLPQLELDEPVRVFKQVSRDLDVKETLKLAGGRPTTALAVQRAYLSAAKTFYASQAHSPTTHDVLRRWEEVLDQLDQDPRLLVNALDWVAKRHMIESYMERKGCGWDDPRMKLMDLQYHDVRPEKGLFYTLERSRLIERIVEEDEIQRAELNPPTGTRAYFRGRCVSKFAKELYGASWTSVLFDVGNMMIKKVPLMDPHRGTQALTQELLDTTDSVDALIEKLKV
;
A
#
# COMPACT_ATOMS: atom_id res chain seq x y z
N MET A 1 -24.47 5.36 -28.47
CA MET A 1 -24.20 6.61 -27.73
C MET A 1 -23.48 6.21 -26.45
N PRO A 2 -22.33 6.81 -26.12
CA PRO A 2 -21.69 6.53 -24.85
C PRO A 2 -22.57 7.15 -23.76
N ASP A 3 -23.06 6.29 -22.88
CA ASP A 3 -23.90 6.66 -21.75
C ASP A 3 -23.02 7.47 -20.78
N HIS A 4 -23.05 8.79 -20.91
CA HIS A 4 -22.56 9.74 -19.91
C HIS A 4 -23.56 9.79 -18.76
N THR A 5 -23.81 8.65 -18.12
CA THR A 5 -24.43 8.61 -16.80
C THR A 5 -23.33 8.91 -15.79
N SER A 6 -23.34 10.16 -15.35
CA SER A 6 -22.62 10.70 -14.19
C SER A 6 -23.06 9.96 -12.92
N THR A 7 -22.57 8.74 -12.75
CA THR A 7 -22.42 8.12 -11.45
C THR A 7 -20.93 8.11 -11.17
N SER A 8 -20.50 8.84 -10.14
CA SER A 8 -19.15 8.77 -9.56
C SER A 8 -18.70 7.30 -9.50
N ARG A 9 -17.92 6.84 -10.48
CA ARG A 9 -17.41 5.46 -10.47
C ARG A 9 -16.37 5.41 -9.36
N LEU A 10 -16.64 4.61 -8.33
CA LEU A 10 -15.70 4.35 -7.25
C LEU A 10 -14.40 3.83 -7.86
N ARG A 11 -13.28 4.50 -7.59
CA ARG A 11 -11.98 4.05 -8.05
C ARG A 11 -11.60 2.77 -7.34
N VAL A 12 -11.08 1.81 -8.11
CA VAL A 12 -10.48 0.61 -7.53
C VAL A 12 -9.05 0.92 -7.14
N LEU A 13 -8.71 0.62 -5.89
CA LEU A 13 -7.40 0.93 -5.32
C LEU A 13 -6.95 -0.16 -4.35
N GLY A 14 -5.64 -0.26 -4.09
CA GLY A 14 -5.05 -1.27 -3.22
C GLY A 14 -3.61 -0.93 -2.86
N THR A 15 -3.00 -1.74 -2.01
CA THR A 15 -1.64 -1.53 -1.49
C THR A 15 -0.86 -2.85 -1.47
N GLU A 16 0.45 -2.75 -1.56
CA GLU A 16 1.43 -3.83 -1.45
C GLU A 16 2.43 -3.43 -0.37
N THR A 17 2.55 -4.23 0.70
CA THR A 17 3.42 -3.92 1.84
C THR A 17 4.44 -5.03 2.04
N GLU A 18 5.70 -4.75 1.72
CA GLU A 18 6.84 -5.59 2.07
C GLU A 18 7.21 -5.38 3.55
N PHE A 19 7.30 -6.47 4.32
CA PHE A 19 7.67 -6.41 5.73
C PHE A 19 9.18 -6.65 5.90
N GLY A 20 9.84 -5.76 6.64
CA GLY A 20 11.21 -5.97 7.08
C GLY A 20 11.29 -7.21 7.97
N ILE A 21 12.24 -8.12 7.69
CA ILE A 21 12.43 -9.33 8.49
C ILE A 21 13.80 -9.33 9.16
N ALA A 22 13.84 -9.67 10.45
CA ALA A 22 15.07 -9.87 11.20
C ALA A 22 15.05 -11.20 11.96
N SER A 23 16.15 -11.96 11.86
CA SER A 23 16.40 -13.12 12.71
C SER A 23 16.86 -12.68 14.09
N LYS A 24 16.42 -13.39 15.14
CA LYS A 24 16.97 -13.28 16.49
C LYS A 24 18.28 -14.04 16.66
N ASP A 25 18.52 -15.03 15.81
CA ASP A 25 19.80 -15.73 15.74
C ASP A 25 20.72 -14.98 14.75
N PRO A 26 21.82 -14.37 15.23
CA PRO A 26 22.77 -13.66 14.37
C PRO A 26 23.48 -14.56 13.36
N SER A 27 23.45 -15.88 13.56
CA SER A 27 24.04 -16.86 12.65
C SER A 27 23.07 -17.33 11.56
N ALA A 28 21.79 -16.97 11.64
CA ALA A 28 20.83 -17.29 10.58
C ALA A 28 21.12 -16.43 9.35
N VAL A 29 21.41 -17.09 8.22
CA VAL A 29 22.06 -16.45 7.08
C VAL A 29 21.07 -15.89 6.05
N ASP A 30 19.86 -16.45 5.94
CA ASP A 30 18.99 -16.20 4.78
C ASP A 30 17.61 -15.62 5.15
N PRO A 31 17.32 -14.34 4.86
CA PRO A 31 16.01 -13.74 5.08
C PRO A 31 14.92 -14.37 4.19
N VAL A 32 15.27 -14.87 3.00
CA VAL A 32 14.31 -15.51 2.08
C VAL A 32 13.69 -16.75 2.72
N SER A 33 14.53 -17.66 3.23
CA SER A 33 14.09 -18.85 3.98
C SER A 33 13.27 -18.49 5.21
N GLY A 34 13.62 -17.40 5.91
CA GLY A 34 12.84 -16.88 7.03
C GLY A 34 11.43 -16.45 6.59
N SER A 35 11.32 -15.73 5.49
CA SER A 35 10.04 -15.27 4.93
C SER A 35 9.14 -16.44 4.54
N PHE A 36 9.68 -17.46 3.85
CA PHE A 36 8.96 -18.71 3.59
C PHE A 36 8.50 -19.41 4.86
N ALA A 37 9.38 -19.53 5.85
CA ALA A 37 9.07 -20.19 7.11
C ALA A 37 7.93 -19.47 7.86
N VAL A 38 7.92 -18.14 7.86
CA VAL A 38 6.90 -17.32 8.51
C VAL A 38 5.55 -17.43 7.79
N ILE A 39 5.46 -17.07 6.51
CA ILE A 39 4.16 -17.06 5.81
C ILE A 39 3.59 -18.47 5.65
N GLY A 40 4.45 -19.49 5.66
CA GLY A 40 4.05 -20.91 5.64
C GLY A 40 3.28 -21.34 6.89
N GLN A 41 3.28 -20.56 7.97
CA GLN A 41 2.51 -20.84 9.19
C GLN A 41 1.18 -20.09 9.27
N TYR A 42 0.73 -19.41 8.20
CA TYR A 42 -0.54 -18.70 8.25
C TYR A 42 -1.72 -19.67 8.50
N PRO A 43 -2.43 -19.57 9.64
CA PRO A 43 -3.46 -20.55 10.00
C PRO A 43 -4.78 -20.33 9.25
N GLY A 44 -5.01 -19.12 8.72
CA GLY A 44 -6.28 -18.72 8.08
C GLY A 44 -6.41 -19.08 6.59
N LEU A 45 -5.56 -19.95 6.05
CA LEU A 45 -5.52 -20.25 4.62
C LEU A 45 -6.59 -21.27 4.22
N PRO A 46 -7.64 -20.88 3.45
CA PRO A 46 -8.74 -21.80 3.12
C PRO A 46 -8.33 -22.87 2.11
N ALA A 47 -7.45 -22.54 1.16
CA ALA A 47 -7.03 -23.43 0.09
C ALA A 47 -5.48 -23.53 -0.01
N PRO A 48 -4.81 -24.28 0.89
CA PRO A 48 -3.34 -24.34 0.94
C PRO A 48 -2.63 -24.91 -0.29
N ARG A 49 -3.37 -25.57 -1.20
CA ARG A 49 -2.82 -26.16 -2.43
C ARG A 49 -3.00 -25.28 -3.66
N ALA A 50 -3.78 -24.19 -3.55
CA ALA A 50 -4.07 -23.30 -4.66
C ALA A 50 -2.81 -22.56 -5.11
N LEU A 51 -2.67 -22.40 -6.42
CA LEU A 51 -1.57 -21.69 -7.05
C LEU A 51 -1.92 -20.21 -7.27
N TRP A 52 -0.91 -19.36 -7.34
CA TRP A 52 -1.05 -18.05 -7.97
C TRP A 52 -0.89 -18.16 -9.48
N ASP A 53 -1.86 -17.66 -10.23
CA ASP A 53 -1.86 -17.67 -11.70
C ASP A 53 -1.18 -16.42 -12.27
N TYR A 54 0.01 -16.60 -12.84
CA TYR A 54 0.83 -15.53 -13.43
C TYR A 54 0.51 -15.23 -14.90
N GLU A 55 -0.50 -15.87 -15.51
CA GLU A 55 -0.70 -15.83 -16.98
C GLU A 55 -0.83 -14.40 -17.54
N HIS A 56 -1.49 -13.49 -16.82
CA HIS A 56 -1.69 -12.09 -17.22
C HIS A 56 -0.78 -11.10 -16.49
N GLU A 57 0.29 -11.58 -15.86
CA GLU A 57 1.27 -10.74 -15.17
C GLU A 57 2.47 -10.45 -16.09
N ASN A 58 2.81 -9.17 -16.21
CA ASN A 58 3.97 -8.72 -16.96
C ASN A 58 4.52 -7.39 -16.38
N PRO A 59 5.44 -7.47 -15.39
CA PRO A 59 6.00 -6.28 -14.75
C PRO A 59 7.02 -5.54 -15.62
N LEU A 60 7.34 -6.05 -16.82
CA LEU A 60 8.35 -5.51 -17.73
C LEU A 60 7.78 -4.47 -18.71
N VAL A 61 6.45 -4.34 -18.78
CA VAL A 61 5.81 -3.36 -19.66
C VAL A 61 5.97 -1.95 -19.09
N ASP A 62 6.50 -1.05 -19.91
CA ASP A 62 6.71 0.34 -19.55
C ASP A 62 5.65 1.25 -20.18
N ALA A 63 5.11 2.17 -19.38
CA ALA A 63 4.10 3.15 -19.81
C ALA A 63 4.56 4.06 -20.96
N ARG A 64 5.88 4.14 -21.23
CA ARG A 64 6.50 4.83 -22.37
C ARG A 64 6.41 4.05 -23.69
N GLY A 65 5.85 2.85 -23.68
CA GLY A 65 5.50 2.09 -24.89
C GLY A 65 6.53 1.05 -25.33
N PHE A 66 7.38 0.59 -24.43
CA PHE A 66 8.33 -0.51 -24.67
C PHE A 66 8.29 -1.54 -23.54
N GLU A 67 8.87 -2.71 -23.77
CA GLU A 67 9.07 -3.75 -22.75
C GLU A 67 10.58 -3.80 -22.43
N VAL A 68 10.94 -3.83 -21.15
CA VAL A 68 12.35 -3.97 -20.75
C VAL A 68 12.78 -5.43 -20.81
N ASP A 69 14.07 -5.67 -21.00
CA ASP A 69 14.63 -7.01 -20.93
C ASP A 69 14.53 -7.58 -19.50
N GLY A 70 14.06 -8.82 -19.38
CA GLY A 70 13.92 -9.52 -18.11
C GLY A 70 13.19 -10.85 -18.29
N GLU A 71 13.20 -11.68 -17.24
CA GLU A 71 12.43 -12.93 -17.23
C GLU A 71 11.13 -12.74 -16.46
N ARG A 72 10.04 -13.26 -17.04
CA ARG A 72 8.74 -13.29 -16.36
C ARG A 72 8.75 -14.40 -15.32
N GLU A 73 8.28 -14.08 -14.12
CA GLU A 73 8.22 -15.05 -13.05
C GLU A 73 7.20 -16.15 -13.38
N ARG A 74 7.67 -17.39 -13.46
CA ARG A 74 6.83 -18.58 -13.72
C ARG A 74 7.32 -19.74 -12.86
N PRO A 75 7.12 -19.67 -11.53
CA PRO A 75 7.58 -20.70 -10.63
C PRO A 75 6.88 -22.03 -10.95
N ASN A 76 7.58 -23.15 -10.77
CA ASN A 76 6.95 -24.46 -10.82
C ASN A 76 5.87 -24.58 -9.70
N PRO A 77 4.91 -25.51 -9.81
CA PRO A 77 3.79 -25.58 -8.87
C PRO A 77 4.20 -25.70 -7.39
N ASP A 78 5.25 -26.44 -7.06
CA ASP A 78 5.67 -26.63 -5.67
C ASP A 78 6.30 -25.36 -5.10
N TYR A 79 7.15 -24.69 -5.88
CA TYR A 79 7.71 -23.40 -5.49
C TYR A 79 6.63 -22.32 -5.42
N ASN A 80 5.67 -22.30 -6.35
CA ASN A 80 4.53 -21.38 -6.33
C ASN A 80 3.71 -21.48 -5.03
N ARG A 81 3.41 -22.70 -4.56
CA ARG A 81 2.68 -22.90 -3.28
C ARG A 81 3.47 -22.44 -2.07
N GLN A 82 4.79 -22.56 -2.09
CA GLN A 82 5.63 -22.02 -1.02
C GLN A 82 5.63 -20.49 -1.06
N LEU A 83 5.73 -19.93 -2.26
CA LEU A 83 5.82 -18.49 -2.53
C LEU A 83 4.53 -17.76 -2.21
N ASN A 84 3.39 -18.28 -2.65
CA ASN A 84 2.12 -17.55 -2.67
C ASN A 84 1.06 -18.17 -1.77
N LYS A 85 0.18 -17.33 -1.24
CA LYS A 85 -0.98 -17.68 -0.43
C LYS A 85 -2.16 -16.83 -0.92
N VAL A 86 -3.18 -17.49 -1.47
CA VAL A 86 -4.44 -16.84 -1.88
C VAL A 86 -5.35 -16.75 -0.67
N LEU A 87 -5.77 -15.54 -0.30
CA LEU A 87 -6.50 -15.29 0.94
C LEU A 87 -8.02 -15.30 0.75
N ALA A 88 -8.75 -15.72 1.78
CA ALA A 88 -10.22 -15.70 1.84
C ALA A 88 -10.81 -14.30 1.61
N ASN A 89 -10.08 -13.28 2.05
CA ASN A 89 -10.45 -11.89 1.90
C ASN A 89 -10.13 -11.31 0.51
N GLY A 90 -9.61 -12.12 -0.41
CA GLY A 90 -9.25 -11.72 -1.77
C GLY A 90 -7.86 -11.09 -1.92
N GLY A 91 -7.11 -10.89 -0.82
CA GLY A 91 -5.72 -10.43 -0.88
C GLY A 91 -4.73 -11.52 -1.29
N ARG A 92 -3.46 -11.14 -1.39
CA ARG A 92 -2.32 -12.02 -1.67
C ARG A 92 -1.29 -11.87 -0.54
N LEU A 93 -0.86 -12.99 0.03
CA LEU A 93 0.31 -13.04 0.92
C LEU A 93 1.40 -13.86 0.23
N TYR A 94 2.59 -13.32 0.07
CA TYR A 94 3.67 -13.98 -0.65
C TYR A 94 5.05 -13.58 -0.16
N VAL A 95 6.11 -14.14 -0.75
CA VAL A 95 7.49 -13.64 -0.56
C VAL A 95 7.88 -12.88 -1.82
N ASP A 96 8.22 -11.59 -1.70
CA ASP A 96 8.85 -10.81 -2.77
C ASP A 96 10.31 -10.53 -2.42
N GLY A 97 11.23 -10.99 -3.27
CA GLY A 97 12.65 -11.01 -2.98
C GLY A 97 12.95 -11.70 -1.64
N ALA A 98 13.31 -10.89 -0.63
CA ALA A 98 13.64 -11.36 0.72
C ALA A 98 12.51 -11.16 1.74
N HIS A 99 11.41 -10.51 1.37
CA HIS A 99 10.42 -9.98 2.30
C HIS A 99 9.10 -10.74 2.22
N PRO A 100 8.44 -11.03 3.36
CA PRO A 100 7.02 -11.33 3.34
C PRO A 100 6.28 -10.10 2.84
N GLU A 101 5.41 -10.27 1.85
CA GLU A 101 4.59 -9.19 1.32
C GLU A 101 3.12 -9.55 1.44
N TYR A 102 2.33 -8.57 1.88
CA TYR A 102 0.87 -8.62 1.82
C TYR A 102 0.37 -7.56 0.86
N SER A 103 -0.37 -7.98 -0.16
CA SER A 103 -1.12 -7.11 -1.05
C SER A 103 -2.61 -7.16 -0.70
N THR A 104 -3.22 -6.00 -0.47
CA THR A 104 -4.65 -5.91 -0.15
C THR A 104 -5.51 -6.43 -1.31
N PRO A 105 -6.74 -6.92 -1.06
CA PRO A 105 -7.72 -7.05 -2.13
C PRO A 105 -7.99 -5.69 -2.78
N GLU A 106 -8.53 -5.69 -4.00
CA GLU A 106 -9.03 -4.47 -4.62
C GLU A 106 -10.12 -3.83 -3.74
N CYS A 107 -9.86 -2.64 -3.21
CA CYS A 107 -10.78 -1.87 -2.40
C CYS A 107 -11.46 -0.78 -3.24
N SER A 108 -12.57 -0.25 -2.73
CA SER A 108 -13.38 0.78 -3.37
C SER A 108 -13.19 2.19 -2.80
N ASN A 109 -12.47 2.31 -1.68
CA ASN A 109 -12.20 3.57 -1.00
C ASN A 109 -11.04 3.42 0.02
N ALA A 110 -10.50 4.55 0.49
CA ALA A 110 -9.36 4.57 1.41
C ALA A 110 -9.64 3.95 2.80
N ARG A 111 -10.89 4.00 3.31
CA ARG A 111 -11.24 3.40 4.61
C ARG A 111 -11.13 1.89 4.55
N GLU A 112 -11.58 1.27 3.46
CA GLU A 112 -11.39 -0.16 3.22
C GLU A 112 -9.90 -0.53 3.20
N VAL A 113 -9.06 0.24 2.48
CA VAL A 113 -7.61 -0.01 2.46
C VAL A 113 -7.02 0.01 3.87
N VAL A 114 -7.38 0.98 4.70
CA VAL A 114 -6.92 1.01 6.10
C VAL A 114 -7.31 -0.26 6.84
N ALA A 115 -8.55 -0.73 6.71
CA ALA A 115 -8.98 -1.99 7.34
C ALA A 115 -8.16 -3.19 6.85
N PHE A 116 -7.93 -3.32 5.54
CA PHE A 116 -7.16 -4.43 4.98
C PHE A 116 -5.65 -4.34 5.28
N GLU A 117 -5.10 -3.14 5.44
CA GLU A 117 -3.72 -2.94 5.92
C GLU A 117 -3.55 -3.44 7.36
N ARG A 118 -4.51 -3.15 8.25
CA ARG A 118 -4.54 -3.70 9.61
C ARG A 118 -4.70 -5.23 9.61
N VAL A 119 -5.43 -5.79 8.64
CA VAL A 119 -5.49 -7.25 8.44
C VAL A 119 -4.12 -7.81 8.06
N GLY A 120 -3.38 -7.16 7.15
CA GLY A 120 -2.02 -7.58 6.79
C GLY A 120 -1.10 -7.70 8.02
N GLU A 121 -1.11 -6.69 8.88
CA GLU A 121 -0.36 -6.70 10.15
C GLU A 121 -0.76 -7.89 11.05
N ARG A 122 -2.07 -8.17 11.18
CA ARG A 122 -2.58 -9.31 11.96
C ARG A 122 -2.16 -10.65 11.39
N ILE A 123 -2.27 -10.82 10.08
CA ILE A 123 -1.87 -12.05 9.37
C ILE A 123 -0.40 -12.35 9.68
N LEU A 124 0.47 -11.36 9.53
CA LEU A 124 1.91 -11.53 9.77
C LEU A 124 2.23 -11.76 11.27
N ALA A 125 1.52 -11.12 12.19
CA ALA A 125 1.65 -11.38 13.61
C ALA A 125 1.21 -12.82 13.99
N GLN A 126 0.11 -13.31 13.41
CA GLN A 126 -0.35 -14.70 13.58
C GLN A 126 0.66 -15.70 13.03
N CYS A 127 1.24 -15.44 11.86
CA CYS A 127 2.32 -16.26 11.30
C CYS A 127 3.52 -16.38 12.26
N LEU A 128 3.95 -15.28 12.87
CA LEU A 128 5.03 -15.29 13.86
C LEU A 128 4.67 -16.10 15.11
N GLN A 129 3.44 -15.95 15.61
CA GLN A 129 2.94 -16.67 16.77
C GLN A 129 2.88 -18.18 16.52
N GLU A 130 2.32 -18.61 15.39
CA GLU A 130 2.24 -20.02 15.02
C GLU A 130 3.61 -20.63 14.76
N LEU A 131 4.52 -19.90 14.11
CA LEU A 131 5.90 -20.36 13.94
C LEU A 131 6.60 -20.55 15.29
N ALA A 132 6.43 -19.60 16.22
CA ALA A 132 7.00 -19.72 17.56
C ALA A 132 6.43 -20.93 18.32
N ARG A 133 5.13 -21.22 18.16
CA ARG A 133 4.50 -22.41 18.74
C ARG A 133 5.07 -23.70 18.17
N VAL A 134 5.25 -23.78 16.85
CA VAL A 134 5.80 -24.97 16.16
C VAL A 134 7.28 -25.18 16.49
N ARG A 135 8.07 -24.11 16.62
CA ARG A 135 9.52 -24.15 16.88
C ARG A 135 9.88 -24.11 18.37
N GLY A 136 8.92 -23.87 19.25
CA GLY A 136 9.13 -23.74 20.70
C GLY A 136 9.83 -22.44 21.13
N SER A 137 10.09 -21.51 20.20
CA SER A 137 10.77 -20.24 20.47
C SER A 137 10.52 -19.22 19.36
N GLU A 138 10.59 -17.93 19.69
CA GLU A 138 10.52 -16.85 18.70
C GLU A 138 11.84 -16.74 17.93
N GLN A 139 11.81 -16.99 16.63
CA GLN A 139 13.01 -16.95 15.78
C GLN A 139 13.15 -15.65 14.98
N TYR A 140 12.02 -15.03 14.62
CA TYR A 140 11.99 -13.86 13.73
C TYR A 140 11.20 -12.70 14.33
N VAL A 141 11.45 -11.50 13.82
CA VAL A 141 10.67 -10.28 14.04
C VAL A 141 10.36 -9.67 12.68
N LEU A 142 9.14 -9.16 12.52
CA LEU A 142 8.72 -8.45 11.33
C LEU A 142 8.41 -6.99 11.64
N TYR A 143 8.74 -6.10 10.70
CA TYR A 143 8.55 -4.67 10.80
C TYR A 143 7.75 -4.16 9.59
N LYS A 144 6.70 -3.39 9.84
CA LYS A 144 5.97 -2.66 8.79
C LYS A 144 6.64 -1.31 8.55
N ASN A 145 7.77 -1.33 7.87
CA ASN A 145 8.60 -0.15 7.62
C ASN A 145 9.25 -0.27 6.23
N ASN A 146 10.25 0.54 5.91
CA ASN A 146 10.86 0.56 4.58
C ASN A 146 12.39 0.46 4.54
N SER A 147 13.04 0.26 5.69
CA SER A 147 14.49 0.16 5.76
C SER A 147 14.95 -0.60 6.99
N ASP A 148 16.02 -1.38 6.84
CA ASP A 148 16.66 -2.13 7.93
C ASP A 148 17.71 -1.32 8.73
N GLY A 149 17.96 -0.06 8.34
CA GLY A 149 18.99 0.80 8.93
C GLY A 149 20.43 0.39 8.57
N LYS A 150 20.59 -0.51 7.59
CA LYS A 150 21.88 -1.05 7.10
C LYS A 150 22.11 -0.74 5.61
N GLY A 151 21.32 0.18 5.05
CA GLY A 151 21.40 0.59 3.66
C GLY A 151 20.43 -0.11 2.70
N ASN A 152 19.59 -1.04 3.18
CA ASN A 152 18.57 -1.67 2.35
C ASN A 152 17.22 -0.96 2.50
N SER A 153 16.46 -0.88 1.40
CA SER A 153 15.09 -0.37 1.41
C SER A 153 14.14 -1.28 0.64
N TYR A 154 12.95 -1.47 1.19
CA TYR A 154 11.87 -2.31 0.68
C TYR A 154 10.56 -1.52 0.53
N GLY A 155 9.65 -2.09 -0.25
CA GLY A 155 8.50 -1.42 -0.85
C GLY A 155 7.30 -1.22 0.09
N TYR A 156 6.68 -0.05 -0.04
CA TYR A 156 5.26 0.13 0.19
C TYR A 156 4.70 0.73 -1.09
N HIS A 157 3.85 -0.03 -1.79
CA HIS A 157 3.30 0.41 -3.07
C HIS A 157 1.80 0.66 -2.95
N GLU A 158 1.35 1.73 -3.59
CA GLU A 158 -0.06 2.05 -3.75
C GLU A 158 -0.46 1.83 -5.21
N ASN A 159 -1.69 1.37 -5.41
CA ASN A 159 -2.21 0.99 -6.71
C ASN A 159 -3.55 1.64 -6.95
N TYR A 160 -3.67 2.33 -8.08
CA TYR A 160 -4.91 3.03 -8.46
C TYR A 160 -5.31 2.67 -9.88
N LEU A 161 -6.55 2.24 -10.06
CA LEU A 161 -7.12 2.07 -11.39
C LEU A 161 -7.31 3.46 -12.01
N VAL A 162 -6.69 3.70 -13.16
CA VAL A 162 -6.77 4.96 -13.91
C VAL A 162 -7.19 4.68 -15.34
N SER A 163 -8.00 5.58 -15.91
CA SER A 163 -8.43 5.54 -17.30
C SER A 163 -7.26 5.70 -18.26
N ARG A 164 -7.20 4.84 -19.27
CA ARG A 164 -6.21 4.92 -20.37
C ARG A 164 -6.35 6.22 -21.18
N ALA A 165 -7.51 6.88 -21.09
CA ALA A 165 -7.79 8.15 -21.78
C ALA A 165 -6.92 9.30 -21.27
N VAL A 166 -6.37 9.22 -20.05
CA VAL A 166 -5.44 10.24 -19.56
C VAL A 166 -4.01 9.87 -19.94
N SER A 167 -3.31 10.81 -20.58
CA SER A 167 -1.92 10.59 -20.98
C SER A 167 -1.00 10.45 -19.77
N PHE A 168 -0.05 9.53 -19.86
CA PHE A 168 0.89 9.27 -18.77
C PHE A 168 1.75 10.50 -18.45
N ASP A 169 2.12 11.31 -19.47
CA ASP A 169 2.84 12.57 -19.25
C ASP A 169 2.04 13.61 -18.45
N ARG A 170 0.71 13.60 -18.57
CA ARG A 170 -0.15 14.47 -17.75
C ARG A 170 -0.22 13.95 -16.31
N ILE A 171 -0.32 12.62 -16.13
CA ILE A 171 -0.23 11.98 -14.81
C ILE A 171 1.09 12.35 -14.14
N ALA A 172 2.23 12.12 -14.80
CA ALA A 172 3.56 12.38 -14.25
C ALA A 172 3.75 13.86 -13.84
N ARG A 173 3.34 14.80 -14.71
CA ARG A 173 3.43 16.24 -14.42
C ARG A 173 2.59 16.66 -13.22
N VAL A 174 1.34 16.20 -13.13
CA VAL A 174 0.44 16.56 -12.02
C VAL A 174 0.87 15.88 -10.73
N LEU A 175 1.34 14.63 -10.77
CA LEU A 175 1.59 13.88 -9.54
C LEU A 175 3.00 14.10 -8.96
N THR A 176 3.99 14.52 -9.74
CA THR A 176 5.35 14.77 -9.24
C THR A 176 5.38 15.73 -8.04
N PRO A 177 4.88 16.97 -8.13
CA PRO A 177 4.87 17.88 -6.98
C PRO A 177 4.02 17.36 -5.82
N PHE A 178 2.92 16.65 -6.11
CA PHE A 178 2.05 16.06 -5.09
C PHE A 178 2.79 14.97 -4.30
N PHE A 179 3.45 14.02 -4.96
CA PHE A 179 4.23 12.95 -4.33
C PHE A 179 5.39 13.48 -3.52
N VAL A 180 6.10 14.47 -4.04
CA VAL A 180 7.24 15.07 -3.34
C VAL A 180 6.80 15.74 -2.02
N THR A 181 5.63 16.37 -2.01
CA THR A 181 5.20 17.20 -0.87
C THR A 181 4.22 16.52 0.07
N ARG A 182 3.56 15.42 -0.33
CA ARG A 182 2.64 14.67 0.56
C ARG A 182 3.34 14.00 1.74
N LEU A 183 4.68 13.89 1.71
CA LEU A 183 5.47 13.35 2.83
C LEU A 183 5.12 13.99 4.17
N ILE A 184 4.77 15.27 4.18
CA ILE A 184 4.46 16.03 5.40
C ILE A 184 3.33 15.40 6.23
N PHE A 185 2.42 14.66 5.60
CA PHE A 185 1.37 13.88 6.27
C PHE A 185 1.43 12.36 6.01
N ALA A 186 2.28 11.90 5.08
CA ALA A 186 2.40 10.49 4.70
C ALA A 186 3.69 9.80 5.20
N GLY A 187 4.64 10.56 5.76
CA GLY A 187 5.91 10.02 6.25
C GLY A 187 5.78 9.21 7.54
N ALA A 188 6.57 8.14 7.64
CA ALA A 188 6.58 7.23 8.80
C ALA A 188 7.69 7.57 9.83
N GLY A 189 8.56 8.51 9.49
CA GLY A 189 9.66 8.96 10.33
C GLY A 189 10.84 7.99 10.34
N LYS A 190 12.05 8.54 10.39
CA LYS A 190 13.31 7.78 10.41
C LYS A 190 14.36 8.46 11.29
N VAL A 191 15.06 7.68 12.11
CA VAL A 191 16.28 8.13 12.78
C VAL A 191 17.47 7.94 11.85
N GLY A 192 18.21 9.01 11.60
CA GLY A 192 19.38 8.97 10.73
C GLY A 192 19.07 9.21 9.24
N ALA A 193 20.15 9.16 8.46
CA ALA A 193 20.14 9.17 7.00
C ALA A 193 20.72 7.87 6.45
N GLU A 194 20.35 7.52 5.22
CA GLU A 194 20.89 6.36 4.51
C GLU A 194 21.21 6.69 3.05
N ASN A 195 21.61 5.68 2.28
CA ASN A 195 21.92 5.78 0.86
C ASN A 195 22.99 6.86 0.55
N GLN A 196 24.00 6.95 1.42
CA GLN A 196 25.12 7.90 1.32
C GLN A 196 24.69 9.38 1.24
N THR A 197 23.48 9.70 1.70
CA THR A 197 23.00 11.09 1.78
C THR A 197 23.59 11.80 3.00
N SER A 198 23.42 13.13 3.07
CA SER A 198 23.90 13.93 4.19
C SER A 198 23.30 13.47 5.52
N PRO A 199 24.11 13.33 6.59
CA PRO A 199 23.63 12.94 7.91
C PRO A 199 22.53 13.87 8.43
N VAL A 200 21.55 13.28 9.10
CA VAL A 200 20.49 13.97 9.84
C VAL A 200 20.17 13.16 11.09
N GLU A 201 19.68 13.80 12.15
CA GLU A 201 19.26 13.09 13.37
C GLU A 201 17.93 12.37 13.15
N TYR A 202 16.97 13.06 12.54
CA TYR A 202 15.64 12.56 12.25
C TYR A 202 15.10 13.15 10.94
N GLN A 203 14.31 12.38 10.19
CA GLN A 203 13.62 12.84 8.98
C GLN A 203 12.20 12.26 8.89
N ILE A 204 11.33 12.94 8.14
CA ILE A 204 9.91 12.60 7.96
C ILE A 204 9.72 11.28 7.21
N SER A 205 10.51 11.00 6.17
CA SER A 205 10.34 9.81 5.33
C SER A 205 11.47 8.79 5.50
N GLN A 206 11.09 7.51 5.50
CA GLN A 206 12.03 6.41 5.43
C GLN A 206 12.58 6.17 4.02
N ARG A 207 11.79 6.52 3.00
CA ARG A 207 12.05 6.24 1.59
C ARG A 207 12.80 7.35 0.86
N ALA A 208 12.65 8.62 1.25
CA ALA A 208 13.12 9.76 0.46
C ALA A 208 14.61 9.70 0.04
N ASP A 209 15.49 9.21 0.91
CA ASP A 209 16.93 9.09 0.61
C ASP A 209 17.24 8.07 -0.51
N PHE A 210 16.36 7.09 -0.73
CA PHE A 210 16.52 5.99 -1.69
C PHE A 210 16.04 6.30 -3.10
N PHE A 211 15.48 7.50 -3.33
CA PHE A 211 15.02 7.95 -4.64
C PHE A 211 16.13 8.71 -5.36
N GLU A 212 16.31 8.39 -6.64
CA GLU A 212 17.48 8.78 -7.41
C GLU A 212 17.13 9.36 -8.78
N CYS A 213 15.92 9.11 -9.29
CA CYS A 213 15.49 9.68 -10.56
C CYS A 213 14.00 10.08 -10.55
N LEU A 214 13.59 10.79 -11.59
CA LEU A 214 12.21 11.27 -11.70
C LEU A 214 11.27 10.17 -12.19
N MET A 215 11.67 9.41 -13.23
CA MET A 215 10.80 8.46 -13.91
C MET A 215 11.59 7.27 -14.45
N ASP A 216 11.17 6.06 -14.10
CA ASP A 216 11.81 4.78 -14.48
C ASP A 216 10.84 3.62 -14.17
N LEU A 217 11.17 2.41 -14.61
CA LEU A 217 10.38 1.20 -14.35
C LEU A 217 10.84 0.49 -13.07
N ASN A 218 12.10 0.66 -12.70
CA ASN A 218 12.73 -0.11 -11.62
C ASN A 218 12.17 0.25 -10.23
N THR A 219 12.00 -0.74 -9.36
CA THR A 219 11.50 -0.59 -7.99
C THR A 219 12.58 -0.88 -6.91
N MET A 220 13.69 -1.50 -7.30
CA MET A 220 14.76 -1.97 -6.41
C MET A 220 16.03 -1.13 -6.43
N VAL A 221 16.37 -0.53 -7.57
CA VAL A 221 17.55 0.32 -7.77
C VAL A 221 17.17 1.56 -8.56
N LYS A 222 17.92 2.67 -8.38
CA LYS A 222 17.67 3.93 -9.09
C LYS A 222 16.20 4.36 -9.00
N ARG A 223 15.61 4.28 -7.81
CA ARG A 223 14.15 4.35 -7.63
C ARG A 223 13.57 5.67 -8.15
N PRO A 224 12.52 5.63 -8.98
CA PRO A 224 11.89 6.81 -9.57
C PRO A 224 10.73 7.35 -8.75
N ILE A 225 10.56 8.67 -8.71
CA ILE A 225 9.35 9.30 -8.12
C ILE A 225 8.08 8.84 -8.87
N ILE A 226 8.15 8.72 -10.19
CA ILE A 226 7.08 8.22 -11.06
C ILE A 226 7.50 6.86 -11.60
N ASN A 227 6.92 5.78 -11.07
CA ASN A 227 7.16 4.45 -11.61
C ASN A 227 6.34 4.25 -12.90
N THR A 228 6.96 3.65 -13.92
CA THR A 228 6.36 3.48 -15.25
C THR A 228 5.78 2.09 -15.49
N ARG A 229 5.64 1.22 -14.46
CA ARG A 229 5.08 -0.12 -14.63
C ARG A 229 3.65 -0.03 -15.18
N ASP A 230 3.41 -0.66 -16.32
CA ASP A 230 2.13 -0.64 -17.04
C ASP A 230 1.54 -2.05 -17.10
N GLU A 231 1.17 -2.54 -15.92
CA GLU A 231 0.59 -3.86 -15.70
C GLU A 231 -0.79 -3.69 -15.04
N PRO A 232 -1.86 -3.52 -15.84
CA PRO A 232 -3.14 -3.03 -15.31
C PRO A 232 -3.93 -4.06 -14.50
N HIS A 233 -3.62 -5.36 -14.65
CA HIS A 233 -4.48 -6.48 -14.21
C HIS A 233 -5.96 -6.26 -14.56
N ALA A 234 -6.23 -5.65 -15.71
CA ALA A 234 -7.55 -5.33 -16.21
C ALA A 234 -7.48 -5.22 -17.74
N ASP A 235 -8.59 -4.86 -18.39
CA ASP A 235 -8.57 -4.52 -19.81
C ASP A 235 -7.60 -3.35 -20.10
N ALA A 236 -6.45 -3.68 -20.71
CA ALA A 236 -5.36 -2.75 -20.98
C ALA A 236 -5.72 -1.65 -21.98
N ALA A 237 -6.77 -1.82 -22.79
CA ALA A 237 -7.25 -0.77 -23.68
C ALA A 237 -8.04 0.31 -22.92
N ARG A 238 -8.65 -0.05 -21.79
CA ARG A 238 -9.49 0.84 -20.98
C ARG A 238 -8.77 1.42 -19.77
N PHE A 239 -7.87 0.66 -19.17
CA PHE A 239 -7.31 0.97 -17.86
C PHE A 239 -5.78 0.91 -17.79
N ARG A 240 -5.25 1.59 -16.78
CA ARG A 240 -3.89 1.51 -16.23
C ARG A 240 -4.02 1.17 -14.75
N ARG A 241 -3.03 0.45 -14.22
CA ARG A 241 -2.77 0.44 -12.78
C ARG A 241 -1.64 1.44 -12.55
N LEU A 242 -1.97 2.61 -12.01
CA LEU A 242 -0.95 3.56 -11.57
C LEU A 242 -0.27 2.96 -10.34
N HIS A 243 0.96 2.49 -10.53
CA HIS A 243 1.79 1.89 -9.51
C HIS A 243 2.68 2.97 -8.86
N VAL A 244 2.47 3.25 -7.57
CA VAL A 244 3.14 4.33 -6.85
C VAL A 244 4.04 3.73 -5.78
N ILE A 245 5.33 4.06 -5.80
CA ILE A 245 6.33 3.43 -4.92
C ILE A 245 6.96 4.38 -3.88
N THR A 246 6.51 5.64 -3.86
CA THR A 246 7.09 6.74 -3.08
C THR A 246 6.69 6.78 -1.62
N GLY A 247 5.59 6.12 -1.26
CA GLY A 247 5.05 6.15 0.09
C GLY A 247 5.90 5.35 1.08
N ASP A 248 5.89 5.78 2.34
CA ASP A 248 6.36 4.95 3.45
C ASP A 248 5.25 3.96 3.86
N ALA A 249 5.59 2.86 4.51
CA ALA A 249 4.65 2.02 5.23
C ALA A 249 4.28 2.72 6.55
N ASN A 250 2.97 2.88 6.80
CA ASN A 250 2.46 3.62 7.96
C ASN A 250 1.79 2.68 8.97
N MET A 251 2.01 2.94 10.25
CA MET A 251 1.30 2.29 11.35
C MET A 251 0.03 3.08 11.72
N ALA A 252 0.14 4.42 11.78
CA ALA A 252 -0.98 5.29 12.08
C ALA A 252 -2.03 5.24 10.96
N GLU A 253 -3.27 4.94 11.35
CA GLU A 253 -4.37 4.74 10.41
C GLU A 253 -4.67 6.01 9.59
N LEU A 254 -4.54 7.20 10.20
CA LEU A 254 -4.75 8.47 9.52
C LEU A 254 -3.71 8.72 8.41
N SER A 255 -2.43 8.40 8.63
CA SER A 255 -1.38 8.57 7.62
C SER A 255 -1.72 7.77 6.36
N THR A 256 -2.10 6.49 6.50
CA THR A 256 -2.54 5.65 5.37
C THR A 256 -3.81 6.19 4.73
N TYR A 257 -4.80 6.58 5.54
CA TYR A 257 -6.08 7.09 5.05
C TYR A 257 -5.91 8.36 4.19
N LEU A 258 -5.11 9.32 4.66
CA LEU A 258 -4.81 10.54 3.90
C LEU A 258 -3.93 10.25 2.70
N LYS A 259 -2.87 9.44 2.85
CA LYS A 259 -1.97 9.09 1.74
C LYS A 259 -2.74 8.51 0.55
N VAL A 260 -3.68 7.59 0.83
CA VAL A 260 -4.49 6.93 -0.19
C VAL A 260 -5.64 7.81 -0.67
N GLY A 261 -6.42 8.37 0.24
CA GLY A 261 -7.62 9.13 -0.09
C GLY A 261 -7.32 10.44 -0.81
N THR A 262 -6.25 11.15 -0.46
CA THR A 262 -5.91 12.41 -1.13
C THR A 262 -5.42 12.19 -2.55
N LEU A 263 -4.69 11.08 -2.82
CA LEU A 263 -4.32 10.73 -4.18
C LEU A 263 -5.53 10.31 -5.02
N ASP A 264 -6.45 9.53 -4.45
CA ASP A 264 -7.70 9.15 -5.13
C ASP A 264 -8.47 10.39 -5.61
N ILE A 265 -8.62 11.39 -4.73
CA ILE A 265 -9.20 12.70 -5.04
C ILE A 265 -8.45 13.41 -6.16
N VAL A 266 -7.12 13.49 -6.10
CA VAL A 266 -6.32 14.17 -7.13
C VAL A 266 -6.47 13.46 -8.49
N LEU A 267 -6.60 12.14 -8.50
CA LEU A 267 -6.86 11.36 -9.70
C LEU A 267 -8.27 11.62 -10.26
N ASP A 268 -9.28 11.81 -9.42
CA ASP A 268 -10.63 12.19 -9.87
C ASP A 268 -10.64 13.52 -10.60
N LEU A 269 -9.93 14.52 -10.06
CA LEU A 269 -9.76 15.82 -10.70
C LEU A 269 -9.08 15.68 -12.06
N LEU A 270 -8.01 14.87 -12.10
CA LEU A 270 -7.23 14.62 -13.29
C LEU A 270 -8.08 13.95 -14.39
N GLU A 271 -8.81 12.89 -14.08
CA GLU A 271 -9.66 12.18 -15.03
C GLU A 271 -10.89 12.98 -15.48
N SER A 272 -11.44 13.82 -14.60
CA SER A 272 -12.56 14.70 -14.91
C SER A 272 -12.17 15.91 -15.76
N GLY A 273 -10.87 16.10 -16.02
CA GLY A 273 -10.37 17.28 -16.73
C GLY A 273 -10.54 18.58 -15.93
N ALA A 274 -10.65 18.50 -14.60
CA ALA A 274 -10.78 19.66 -13.74
C ALA A 274 -9.50 20.51 -13.73
N ASP A 275 -9.64 21.76 -13.28
CA ASP A 275 -8.51 22.66 -13.07
C ASP A 275 -7.63 22.13 -11.94
N LEU A 276 -6.38 21.81 -12.28
CA LEU A 276 -5.36 21.32 -11.36
C LEU A 276 -4.23 22.35 -11.22
N PRO A 277 -3.56 22.40 -10.06
CA PRO A 277 -2.42 23.28 -9.86
C PRO A 277 -1.34 23.05 -10.93
N GLN A 278 -0.92 24.12 -11.59
CA GLN A 278 0.18 24.11 -12.55
C GLN A 278 1.49 24.37 -11.81
N LEU A 279 2.00 23.32 -11.15
CA LEU A 279 3.20 23.37 -10.32
C LEU A 279 4.25 22.41 -10.88
N GLU A 280 5.47 22.90 -11.06
CA GLU A 280 6.62 22.11 -11.46
C GLU A 280 7.74 22.42 -10.47
N LEU A 281 8.27 21.40 -9.79
CA LEU A 281 9.36 21.57 -8.84
C LEU A 281 10.70 21.60 -9.57
N ASP A 282 11.59 22.48 -9.13
CA ASP A 282 12.98 22.48 -9.55
C ASP A 282 13.73 21.34 -8.86
N GLU A 283 14.33 20.43 -9.63
CA GLU A 283 15.02 19.22 -9.15
C GLU A 283 14.19 18.35 -8.17
N PRO A 284 13.09 17.71 -8.62
CA PRO A 284 12.15 17.00 -7.73
C PRO A 284 12.78 15.96 -6.80
N VAL A 285 13.83 15.25 -7.25
CA VAL A 285 14.54 14.25 -6.43
C VAL A 285 15.29 14.89 -5.26
N ARG A 286 15.94 16.05 -5.49
CA ARG A 286 16.60 16.80 -4.43
C ARG A 286 15.58 17.38 -3.47
N VAL A 287 14.48 17.93 -4.01
CA VAL A 287 13.39 18.49 -3.21
C VAL A 287 12.72 17.42 -2.35
N PHE A 288 12.57 16.18 -2.83
CA PHE A 288 12.03 15.08 -2.03
C PHE A 288 12.83 14.82 -0.75
N LYS A 289 14.16 14.83 -0.88
CA LYS A 289 15.10 14.72 0.24
C LYS A 289 15.06 15.94 1.15
N GLN A 290 14.88 17.14 0.59
CA GLN A 290 14.73 18.40 1.32
C GLN A 290 13.45 18.39 2.18
N VAL A 291 12.30 18.06 1.58
CA VAL A 291 11.01 17.95 2.29
C VAL A 291 11.09 16.92 3.42
N SER A 292 11.77 15.78 3.22
CA SER A 292 11.95 14.78 4.29
C SER A 292 12.69 15.35 5.51
N ARG A 293 13.62 16.29 5.31
CA ARG A 293 14.49 16.83 6.38
C ARG A 293 13.87 18.03 7.09
N ASP A 294 12.84 18.64 6.51
CA ASP A 294 12.16 19.83 7.05
C ASP A 294 11.08 19.44 8.07
N LEU A 295 11.50 19.21 9.32
CA LEU A 295 10.59 18.79 10.39
C LEU A 295 9.60 19.89 10.84
N ASP A 296 9.86 21.15 10.48
CA ASP A 296 8.99 22.29 10.79
C ASP A 296 8.00 22.59 9.64
N VAL A 297 8.18 21.96 8.48
CA VAL A 297 7.34 22.09 7.27
C VAL A 297 7.31 23.54 6.74
N LYS A 298 8.42 24.27 6.90
CA LYS A 298 8.56 25.71 6.59
C LYS A 298 9.66 26.02 5.59
N GLU A 299 10.45 25.04 5.18
CA GLU A 299 11.57 25.24 4.28
C GLU A 299 11.09 25.71 2.90
N THR A 300 11.83 26.66 2.33
CA THR A 300 11.54 27.19 1.00
C THR A 300 12.02 26.22 -0.08
N LEU A 301 11.08 25.79 -0.91
CA LEU A 301 11.31 25.01 -2.12
C LEU A 301 11.30 25.94 -3.34
N LYS A 302 11.83 25.45 -4.46
CA LYS A 302 11.86 26.18 -5.73
C LYS A 302 10.94 25.51 -6.74
N LEU A 303 10.10 26.31 -7.40
CA LEU A 303 9.42 25.91 -8.63
C LEU A 303 10.35 26.13 -9.84
N ALA A 304 10.06 25.45 -10.94
CA ALA A 304 10.65 25.75 -12.23
C ALA A 304 10.50 27.25 -12.55
N GLY A 305 11.58 27.88 -13.00
CA GLY A 305 11.66 29.34 -13.18
C GLY A 305 11.98 30.14 -11.91
N GLY A 306 12.27 29.47 -10.79
CA GLY A 306 12.88 30.08 -9.59
C GLY A 306 11.89 30.69 -8.58
N ARG A 307 10.58 30.57 -8.79
CA ARG A 307 9.57 31.04 -7.83
C ARG A 307 9.67 30.24 -6.52
N PRO A 308 9.65 30.88 -5.34
CA PRO A 308 9.62 30.18 -4.07
C PRO A 308 8.24 29.57 -3.79
N THR A 309 8.23 28.44 -3.09
CA THR A 309 7.02 27.79 -2.53
C THR A 309 7.41 27.01 -1.26
N THR A 310 6.46 26.35 -0.60
CA THR A 310 6.71 25.37 0.47
C THR A 310 5.97 24.07 0.16
N ALA A 311 6.32 22.97 0.85
CA ALA A 311 5.58 21.71 0.73
C ALA A 311 4.10 21.90 1.10
N LEU A 312 3.86 22.65 2.18
CA LEU A 312 2.52 23.00 2.64
C LEU A 312 1.73 23.79 1.59
N ALA A 313 2.34 24.80 0.96
CA ALA A 313 1.68 25.61 -0.07
C ALA A 313 1.29 24.77 -1.31
N VAL A 314 2.15 23.83 -1.71
CA VAL A 314 1.84 22.89 -2.79
C VAL A 314 0.62 22.05 -2.43
N GLN A 315 0.60 21.44 -1.24
CA GLN A 315 -0.52 20.61 -0.78
C GLN A 315 -1.82 21.41 -0.64
N ARG A 316 -1.77 22.66 -0.12
CA ARG A 316 -2.94 23.56 -0.06
C ARG A 316 -3.48 23.90 -1.45
N ALA A 317 -2.63 24.01 -2.47
CA ALA A 317 -3.09 24.24 -3.84
C ALA A 317 -3.91 23.04 -4.37
N TYR A 318 -3.48 21.81 -4.11
CA TYR A 318 -4.26 20.62 -4.48
C TYR A 318 -5.58 20.53 -3.70
N LEU A 319 -5.56 20.77 -2.39
CA LEU A 319 -6.76 20.79 -1.55
C LEU A 319 -7.77 21.83 -2.05
N SER A 320 -7.31 23.03 -2.40
CA SER A 320 -8.16 24.10 -2.93
C SER A 320 -8.83 23.72 -4.25
N ALA A 321 -8.07 23.12 -5.17
CA ALA A 321 -8.62 22.57 -6.41
C ALA A 321 -9.67 21.48 -6.13
N ALA A 322 -9.36 20.56 -5.20
CA ALA A 322 -10.26 19.48 -4.84
C ALA A 322 -11.57 19.97 -4.22
N LYS A 323 -11.50 20.93 -3.29
CA LYS A 323 -12.68 21.57 -2.71
C LYS A 323 -13.52 22.31 -3.75
N THR A 324 -12.87 22.99 -4.69
CA THR A 324 -13.57 23.67 -5.79
C THR A 324 -14.32 22.67 -6.67
N PHE A 325 -13.67 21.58 -7.04
CA PHE A 325 -14.28 20.50 -7.82
C PHE A 325 -15.49 19.88 -7.08
N TYR A 326 -15.30 19.52 -5.82
CA TYR A 326 -16.33 18.86 -5.00
C TYR A 326 -17.41 19.78 -4.44
N ALA A 327 -17.28 21.11 -4.57
CA ALA A 327 -18.34 22.05 -4.20
C ALA A 327 -19.60 21.91 -5.08
N SER A 328 -19.45 21.40 -6.30
CA SER A 328 -20.55 21.22 -7.27
C SER A 328 -20.80 19.76 -7.66
N GLN A 329 -19.98 18.83 -7.18
CA GLN A 329 -20.03 17.42 -7.53
C GLN A 329 -20.45 16.57 -6.33
N ALA A 330 -21.36 15.63 -6.56
CA ALA A 330 -21.70 14.62 -5.58
C ALA A 330 -20.46 13.75 -5.28
N HIS A 331 -20.26 13.43 -4.00
CA HIS A 331 -19.13 12.64 -3.55
C HIS A 331 -19.52 11.77 -2.35
N SER A 332 -18.71 10.74 -2.10
CA SER A 332 -18.96 9.80 -1.01
C SER A 332 -18.70 10.44 0.37
N PRO A 333 -19.29 9.91 1.45
CA PRO A 333 -18.93 10.30 2.81
C PRO A 333 -17.44 10.14 3.11
N THR A 334 -16.79 9.12 2.54
CA THR A 334 -15.34 8.91 2.68
C THR A 334 -14.56 10.04 2.01
N THR A 335 -14.91 10.41 0.78
CA THR A 335 -14.29 11.55 0.07
C THR A 335 -14.46 12.84 0.86
N HIS A 336 -15.66 13.06 1.42
CA HIS A 336 -15.94 14.23 2.25
C HIS A 336 -15.03 14.28 3.49
N ASP A 337 -14.92 13.15 4.19
CA ASP A 337 -14.09 13.04 5.40
C ASP A 337 -12.59 13.19 5.09
N VAL A 338 -12.10 12.65 3.98
CA VAL A 338 -10.72 12.86 3.52
C VAL A 338 -10.43 14.34 3.27
N LEU A 339 -11.32 15.06 2.57
CA LEU A 339 -11.12 16.51 2.31
C LEU A 339 -11.04 17.31 3.61
N ARG A 340 -11.93 17.01 4.57
CA ARG A 340 -11.96 17.65 5.88
C ARG A 340 -10.67 17.38 6.66
N ARG A 341 -10.27 16.11 6.79
CA ARG A 341 -9.05 15.72 7.53
C ARG A 341 -7.78 16.23 6.86
N TRP A 342 -7.75 16.27 5.53
CA TRP A 342 -6.63 16.85 4.80
C TRP A 342 -6.46 18.32 5.16
N GLU A 343 -7.53 19.12 5.14
CA GLU A 343 -7.48 20.51 5.58
C GLU A 343 -6.99 20.65 7.03
N GLU A 344 -7.61 19.92 7.96
CA GLU A 344 -7.27 19.99 9.39
C GLU A 344 -5.81 19.63 9.67
N VAL A 345 -5.27 18.64 8.96
CA VAL A 345 -3.85 18.26 9.08
C VAL A 345 -2.95 19.34 8.51
N LEU A 346 -3.26 19.90 7.33
CA LEU A 346 -2.48 21.00 6.77
C LEU A 346 -2.50 22.24 7.68
N ASP A 347 -3.64 22.55 8.28
CA ASP A 347 -3.78 23.67 9.23
C ASP A 347 -2.99 23.47 10.51
N GLN A 348 -2.91 22.24 11.02
CA GLN A 348 -2.10 21.92 12.19
C GLN A 348 -0.60 21.89 11.87
N LEU A 349 -0.20 21.37 10.69
CA LEU A 349 1.20 21.41 10.24
C LEU A 349 1.71 22.85 10.09
N ASP A 350 0.87 23.77 9.63
CA ASP A 350 1.18 25.20 9.51
C ASP A 350 1.47 25.85 10.88
N GLN A 351 0.64 25.51 11.86
CA GLN A 351 0.75 26.01 13.23
C GLN A 351 1.97 25.43 13.94
N ASP A 352 1.96 24.11 14.14
CA ASP A 352 3.00 23.34 14.81
C ASP A 352 2.78 21.84 14.54
N PRO A 353 3.69 21.16 13.82
CA PRO A 353 3.55 19.74 13.54
C PRO A 353 3.34 18.86 14.78
N ARG A 354 3.79 19.28 15.97
CA ARG A 354 3.62 18.53 17.23
C ARG A 354 2.16 18.37 17.65
N LEU A 355 1.24 19.20 17.13
CA LEU A 355 -0.19 19.05 17.36
C LEU A 355 -0.73 17.70 16.85
N LEU A 356 -0.03 17.09 15.89
CA LEU A 356 -0.41 15.83 15.25
C LEU A 356 0.27 14.60 15.87
N VAL A 357 0.76 14.71 17.10
CA VAL A 357 1.42 13.62 17.86
C VAL A 357 0.50 12.40 18.05
N ASN A 358 -0.81 12.61 18.04
CA ASN A 358 -1.81 11.56 18.15
C ASN A 358 -2.35 11.09 16.79
N ALA A 359 -1.73 11.50 15.67
CA ALA A 359 -2.37 11.39 14.36
C ALA A 359 -1.40 10.91 13.25
N LEU A 360 -0.17 11.46 13.19
CA LEU A 360 0.81 11.14 12.15
C LEU A 360 1.98 10.33 12.71
N ASP A 361 2.43 9.32 11.94
CA ASP A 361 3.51 8.40 12.36
C ASP A 361 4.80 9.13 12.73
N TRP A 362 5.31 9.97 11.82
CA TRP A 362 6.60 10.64 12.04
C TRP A 362 6.57 11.58 13.24
N VAL A 363 5.42 12.22 13.53
CA VAL A 363 5.26 13.09 14.69
C VAL A 363 5.17 12.26 15.98
N ALA A 364 4.32 11.24 15.98
CA ALA A 364 4.12 10.34 17.12
C ALA A 364 5.43 9.63 17.51
N LYS A 365 6.13 9.10 16.52
CA LYS A 365 7.42 8.42 16.70
C LYS A 365 8.48 9.39 17.21
N ARG A 366 8.63 10.55 16.59
CA ARG A 366 9.60 11.57 17.04
C ARG A 366 9.36 11.94 18.49
N HIS A 367 8.12 12.26 18.85
CA HIS A 367 7.75 12.62 20.22
C HIS A 367 8.06 11.50 21.22
N MET A 368 7.79 10.24 20.86
CA MET A 368 8.09 9.09 21.71
C MET A 368 9.59 8.96 21.99
N ILE A 369 10.41 9.13 20.94
CA ILE A 369 11.87 9.04 21.03
C ILE A 369 12.44 10.21 21.83
N GLU A 370 12.01 11.44 21.54
CA GLU A 370 12.41 12.65 22.30
C GLU A 370 12.06 12.53 23.78
N SER A 371 10.85 12.07 24.09
CA SER A 371 10.43 11.84 25.48
C SER A 371 11.29 10.77 26.18
N TYR A 372 11.77 9.76 25.45
CA TYR A 372 12.69 8.76 26.00
C TYR A 372 14.06 9.37 26.28
N MET A 373 14.60 10.14 25.33
CA MET A 373 15.88 10.85 25.47
C MET A 373 15.88 11.75 26.71
N GLU A 374 14.84 12.56 26.90
CA GLU A 374 14.69 13.44 28.06
C GLU A 374 14.70 12.64 29.37
N ARG A 375 13.93 11.55 29.47
CA ARG A 375 13.87 10.72 30.68
C ARG A 375 15.17 9.97 30.98
N LYS A 376 15.98 9.69 29.97
CA LYS A 376 17.22 8.90 30.10
C LYS A 376 18.49 9.76 30.06
N GLY A 377 18.39 11.05 29.77
CA GLY A 377 19.52 11.95 29.64
C GLY A 377 20.48 11.52 28.53
N CYS A 378 19.97 11.08 27.38
CA CYS A 378 20.76 10.68 26.20
C CYS A 378 20.35 11.47 24.94
N GLY A 379 21.13 11.35 23.87
CA GLY A 379 20.88 12.05 22.60
C GLY A 379 20.57 11.11 21.42
N TRP A 380 20.45 11.69 20.22
CA TRP A 380 20.15 10.97 18.97
C TRP A 380 21.24 9.98 18.54
N ASP A 381 22.47 10.16 19.03
CA ASP A 381 23.62 9.28 18.80
C ASP A 381 23.54 7.97 19.60
N ASP A 382 22.65 7.89 20.60
CA ASP A 382 22.44 6.68 21.37
C ASP A 382 21.86 5.55 20.48
N PRO A 383 22.48 4.36 20.42
CA PRO A 383 22.00 3.23 19.61
C PRO A 383 20.55 2.84 19.89
N ARG A 384 20.03 3.15 21.08
CA ARG A 384 18.64 2.89 21.45
C ARG A 384 17.65 3.68 20.58
N MET A 385 18.03 4.83 20.02
CA MET A 385 17.12 5.64 19.18
C MET A 385 16.81 4.92 17.86
N LYS A 386 17.83 4.33 17.22
CA LYS A 386 17.66 3.49 16.02
C LYS A 386 16.86 2.23 16.33
N LEU A 387 17.05 1.63 17.52
CA LEU A 387 16.26 0.49 17.95
C LEU A 387 14.79 0.87 18.15
N MET A 388 14.50 2.01 18.78
CA MET A 388 13.14 2.52 18.95
C MET A 388 12.47 2.83 17.61
N ASP A 389 13.20 3.38 16.64
CA ASP A 389 12.70 3.60 15.27
C ASP A 389 12.21 2.30 14.62
N LEU A 390 12.98 1.22 14.74
CA LEU A 390 12.57 -0.11 14.27
C LEU A 390 11.40 -0.68 15.10
N GLN A 391 11.49 -0.64 16.43
CA GLN A 391 10.48 -1.20 17.33
C GLN A 391 9.12 -0.50 17.26
N TYR A 392 9.07 0.74 16.80
CA TYR A 392 7.81 1.42 16.47
C TYR A 392 6.97 0.61 15.48
N HIS A 393 7.63 -0.06 14.55
CA HIS A 393 7.03 -0.76 13.42
C HIS A 393 6.89 -2.27 13.60
N ASP A 394 7.26 -2.82 14.77
CA ASP A 394 7.13 -4.25 15.06
C ASP A 394 5.66 -4.67 15.03
N VAL A 395 5.33 -5.64 14.18
CA VAL A 395 3.94 -6.05 13.92
C VAL A 395 3.28 -6.79 15.09
N ARG A 396 4.05 -7.22 16.09
CA ARG A 396 3.51 -7.96 17.25
C ARG A 396 2.77 -7.01 18.19
N PRO A 397 1.46 -7.19 18.41
CA PRO A 397 0.67 -6.25 19.20
C PRO A 397 1.23 -6.01 20.60
N GLU A 398 1.74 -7.04 21.27
CA GLU A 398 2.26 -6.95 22.63
C GLU A 398 3.65 -6.34 22.75
N LYS A 399 4.37 -6.12 21.63
CA LYS A 399 5.78 -5.65 21.61
C LYS A 399 6.00 -4.36 20.85
N GLY A 400 5.28 -4.12 19.77
CA GLY A 400 5.44 -2.92 18.96
C GLY A 400 5.12 -1.64 19.73
N LEU A 401 5.99 -0.63 19.59
CA LEU A 401 5.82 0.62 20.33
C LEU A 401 4.60 1.41 19.84
N PHE A 402 4.27 1.35 18.54
CA PHE A 402 3.02 1.92 18.02
C PHE A 402 1.79 1.36 18.73
N TYR A 403 1.69 0.04 18.89
CA TYR A 403 0.57 -0.59 19.57
C TYR A 403 0.45 -0.21 21.05
N THR A 404 1.55 0.24 21.67
CA THR A 404 1.51 0.80 23.03
C THR A 404 0.79 2.15 23.05
N LEU A 405 0.99 3.00 22.04
CA LEU A 405 0.22 4.24 21.87
C LEU A 405 -1.26 3.93 21.64
N GLU A 406 -1.55 2.98 20.75
CA GLU A 406 -2.92 2.57 20.41
C GLU A 406 -3.68 2.04 21.62
N ARG A 407 -3.11 1.08 22.37
CA ARG A 407 -3.71 0.56 23.60
C ARG A 407 -3.92 1.62 24.67
N SER A 408 -3.06 2.64 24.70
CA SER A 408 -3.15 3.77 25.62
C SER A 408 -4.07 4.88 25.12
N ARG A 409 -4.71 4.71 23.95
CA ARG A 409 -5.55 5.72 23.28
C ARG A 409 -4.83 7.05 23.06
N LEU A 410 -3.53 6.99 22.80
CA LEU A 410 -2.68 8.14 22.50
C LEU A 410 -2.53 8.40 21.00
N ILE A 411 -3.11 7.55 20.16
CA ILE A 411 -3.14 7.71 18.71
C ILE A 411 -4.55 7.42 18.21
N GLU A 412 -5.00 8.23 17.25
CA GLU A 412 -6.32 8.16 16.65
C GLU A 412 -6.47 6.89 15.78
N ARG A 413 -7.70 6.38 15.73
CA ARG A 413 -8.12 5.33 14.81
C ARG A 413 -9.13 5.87 13.81
N ILE A 414 -9.04 5.37 12.58
CA ILE A 414 -9.97 5.61 11.48
C ILE A 414 -10.98 4.48 11.37
N VAL A 415 -10.54 3.23 11.53
CA VAL A 415 -11.39 2.04 11.42
C VAL A 415 -11.61 1.38 12.76
N GLU A 416 -12.80 0.83 12.94
CA GLU A 416 -13.17 0.11 14.15
C GLU A 416 -12.68 -1.34 14.14
N GLU A 417 -12.67 -1.97 15.31
CA GLU A 417 -12.21 -3.36 15.46
C GLU A 417 -13.05 -4.38 14.67
N ASP A 418 -14.37 -4.18 14.62
CA ASP A 418 -15.30 -5.02 13.88
C ASP A 418 -15.10 -4.94 12.36
N GLU A 419 -14.74 -3.76 11.84
CA GLU A 419 -14.37 -3.57 10.45
C GLU A 419 -13.14 -4.41 10.08
N ILE A 420 -12.11 -4.42 10.93
CA ILE A 420 -10.89 -5.21 10.70
C ILE A 420 -11.18 -6.71 10.79
N GLN A 421 -11.92 -7.17 11.80
CA GLN A 421 -12.30 -8.57 11.95
C GLN A 421 -13.12 -9.08 10.76
N ARG A 422 -14.05 -8.25 10.26
CA ARG A 422 -14.81 -8.57 9.05
C ARG A 422 -13.91 -8.66 7.83
N ALA A 423 -13.02 -7.69 7.64
CA ALA A 423 -12.07 -7.63 6.51
C ALA A 423 -11.07 -8.80 6.50
N GLU A 424 -10.77 -9.40 7.65
CA GLU A 424 -9.88 -10.56 7.72
C GLU A 424 -10.43 -11.79 6.99
N LEU A 425 -11.75 -11.98 7.06
CA LEU A 425 -12.42 -13.17 6.51
C LEU A 425 -13.28 -12.89 5.29
N ASN A 426 -13.62 -11.62 5.04
CA ASN A 426 -14.54 -11.24 3.97
C ASN A 426 -13.88 -10.23 3.02
N PRO A 427 -14.01 -10.45 1.70
CA PRO A 427 -13.51 -9.50 0.72
C PRO A 427 -14.33 -8.19 0.68
N PRO A 428 -13.76 -7.09 0.13
CA PRO A 428 -14.50 -5.89 -0.22
C PRO A 428 -15.71 -6.21 -1.09
N THR A 429 -16.83 -5.53 -0.87
CA THR A 429 -18.10 -5.86 -1.54
C THR A 429 -18.24 -5.15 -2.89
N GLY A 430 -17.52 -4.04 -3.09
CA GLY A 430 -17.63 -3.17 -4.26
C GLY A 430 -16.74 -3.54 -5.45
N THR A 431 -15.95 -4.61 -5.37
CA THR A 431 -14.96 -4.96 -6.41
C THR A 431 -15.00 -6.45 -6.75
N ARG A 432 -14.25 -6.87 -7.78
CA ARG A 432 -14.06 -8.29 -8.14
C ARG A 432 -13.45 -9.15 -7.03
N ALA A 433 -12.80 -8.53 -6.04
CA ALA A 433 -12.27 -9.23 -4.89
C ALA A 433 -13.39 -10.00 -4.17
N TYR A 434 -14.63 -9.49 -4.20
CA TYR A 434 -15.79 -10.19 -3.65
C TYR A 434 -15.94 -11.59 -4.23
N PHE A 435 -16.08 -11.70 -5.56
CA PHE A 435 -16.21 -12.98 -6.24
C PHE A 435 -15.02 -13.90 -5.95
N ARG A 436 -13.80 -13.37 -6.07
CA ARG A 436 -12.57 -14.13 -5.82
C ARG A 436 -12.52 -14.69 -4.40
N GLY A 437 -12.65 -13.85 -3.38
CA GLY A 437 -12.59 -14.27 -1.98
C GLY A 437 -13.72 -15.25 -1.61
N ARG A 438 -14.94 -15.02 -2.12
CA ARG A 438 -16.06 -15.95 -1.93
C ARG A 438 -15.80 -17.30 -2.59
N CYS A 439 -15.22 -17.35 -3.78
CA CYS A 439 -14.84 -18.60 -4.44
C CYS A 439 -13.73 -19.33 -3.67
N VAL A 440 -12.70 -18.58 -3.24
CA VAL A 440 -11.59 -19.11 -2.44
C VAL A 440 -12.07 -19.77 -1.15
N SER A 441 -13.06 -19.16 -0.49
CA SER A 441 -13.64 -19.70 0.75
C SER A 441 -14.66 -20.82 0.49
N LYS A 442 -15.59 -20.66 -0.46
CA LYS A 442 -16.70 -21.61 -0.67
C LYS A 442 -16.27 -22.88 -1.41
N PHE A 443 -15.40 -22.75 -2.40
CA PHE A 443 -14.97 -23.83 -3.30
C PHE A 443 -13.49 -24.17 -3.11
N ALA A 444 -13.01 -24.08 -1.87
CA ALA A 444 -11.59 -24.24 -1.53
C ALA A 444 -10.99 -25.59 -1.94
N LYS A 445 -11.80 -26.65 -2.01
CA LYS A 445 -11.34 -28.01 -2.36
C LYS A 445 -11.09 -28.15 -3.86
N GLU A 446 -11.92 -27.50 -4.66
CA GLU A 446 -11.88 -27.49 -6.13
C GLU A 446 -11.00 -26.36 -6.67
N LEU A 447 -10.55 -25.43 -5.83
CA LEU A 447 -9.70 -24.30 -6.24
C LEU A 447 -8.31 -24.79 -6.67
N TYR A 448 -8.03 -24.69 -7.96
CA TYR A 448 -6.71 -24.97 -8.53
C TYR A 448 -5.76 -23.78 -8.35
N GLY A 449 -6.27 -22.57 -8.53
CA GLY A 449 -5.49 -21.34 -8.38
C GLY A 449 -6.32 -20.08 -8.56
N ALA A 450 -5.71 -18.93 -8.32
CA ALA A 450 -6.33 -17.63 -8.55
C ALA A 450 -5.26 -16.58 -8.88
N SER A 451 -5.70 -15.46 -9.45
CA SER A 451 -4.88 -14.25 -9.62
C SER A 451 -5.74 -13.02 -9.37
N TRP A 452 -5.21 -11.84 -9.69
CA TRP A 452 -6.03 -10.64 -9.84
C TRP A 452 -7.09 -10.77 -10.95
N THR A 453 -6.83 -11.56 -11.99
CA THR A 453 -7.63 -11.58 -13.23
C THR A 453 -8.37 -12.89 -13.48
N SER A 454 -8.28 -13.86 -12.58
CA SER A 454 -8.85 -15.19 -12.81
C SER A 454 -9.10 -15.95 -11.50
N VAL A 455 -10.07 -16.87 -11.55
CA VAL A 455 -10.20 -17.99 -10.61
C VAL A 455 -10.18 -19.28 -11.43
N LEU A 456 -9.36 -20.25 -11.00
CA LEU A 456 -9.13 -21.51 -11.68
C LEU A 456 -9.65 -22.66 -10.81
N PHE A 457 -10.43 -23.56 -11.39
CA PHE A 457 -10.97 -24.73 -10.70
C PHE A 457 -10.53 -26.05 -11.36
N ASP A 458 -10.21 -27.03 -10.53
CA ASP A 458 -10.03 -28.43 -10.94
C ASP A 458 -11.27 -29.23 -10.53
N VAL A 459 -12.05 -29.64 -11.52
CA VAL A 459 -13.29 -30.43 -11.34
C VAL A 459 -13.09 -31.92 -11.66
N GLY A 460 -11.84 -32.41 -11.72
CA GLY A 460 -11.54 -33.83 -11.85
C GLY A 460 -11.71 -34.44 -13.27
N ASN A 461 -12.09 -33.63 -14.26
CA ASN A 461 -12.23 -34.05 -15.67
C ASN A 461 -10.98 -33.77 -16.53
N MET A 462 -9.80 -33.70 -15.89
CA MET A 462 -8.50 -33.37 -16.50
C MET A 462 -8.41 -31.98 -17.15
N MET A 463 -9.44 -31.12 -17.04
CA MET A 463 -9.40 -29.74 -17.54
C MET A 463 -9.60 -28.74 -16.41
N ILE A 464 -8.68 -27.79 -16.31
CA ILE A 464 -8.82 -26.63 -15.43
C ILE A 464 -9.83 -25.66 -16.03
N LYS A 465 -10.88 -25.32 -15.27
CA LYS A 465 -11.90 -24.34 -15.66
C LYS A 465 -11.49 -22.95 -15.18
N LYS A 466 -11.44 -21.98 -16.10
CA LYS A 466 -11.01 -20.60 -15.82
C LYS A 466 -12.20 -19.65 -15.85
N VAL A 467 -12.44 -18.95 -14.75
CA VAL A 467 -13.38 -17.82 -14.69
C VAL A 467 -12.59 -16.51 -14.78
N PRO A 468 -12.73 -15.72 -15.85
CA PRO A 468 -12.02 -14.46 -16.00
C PRO A 468 -12.63 -13.34 -15.14
N LEU A 469 -11.76 -12.53 -14.53
CA LEU A 469 -12.09 -11.37 -13.69
C LEU A 469 -11.45 -10.08 -14.23
N MET A 470 -11.44 -9.89 -15.55
CA MET A 470 -10.72 -8.79 -16.22
C MET A 470 -11.27 -7.38 -15.95
N ASP A 471 -12.52 -7.25 -15.52
CA ASP A 471 -13.10 -5.95 -15.15
C ASP A 471 -13.19 -5.84 -13.61
N PRO A 472 -12.42 -4.95 -12.97
CA PRO A 472 -12.35 -4.86 -11.52
C PRO A 472 -13.66 -4.35 -10.87
N HIS A 473 -14.57 -3.78 -11.66
CA HIS A 473 -15.91 -3.37 -11.21
C HIS A 473 -16.98 -4.45 -11.42
N ARG A 474 -16.62 -5.62 -11.95
CA ARG A 474 -17.50 -6.80 -12.03
C ARG A 474 -17.17 -7.78 -10.91
N GLY A 475 -18.01 -8.80 -10.72
CA GLY A 475 -17.80 -9.77 -9.63
C GLY A 475 -18.03 -9.19 -8.23
N THR A 476 -18.72 -8.06 -8.12
CA THR A 476 -19.07 -7.40 -6.86
C THR A 476 -20.17 -8.15 -6.13
N GLN A 477 -20.38 -7.84 -4.85
CA GLN A 477 -21.48 -8.41 -4.07
C GLN A 477 -22.83 -8.21 -4.77
N ALA A 478 -23.10 -6.99 -5.21
CA ALA A 478 -24.35 -6.64 -5.89
C ALA A 478 -24.60 -7.47 -7.16
N LEU A 479 -23.54 -7.93 -7.83
CA LEU A 479 -23.65 -8.69 -9.08
C LEU A 479 -23.65 -10.21 -8.88
N THR A 480 -22.95 -10.72 -7.87
CA THR A 480 -22.68 -12.16 -7.78
C THR A 480 -23.04 -12.81 -6.45
N GLN A 481 -23.56 -12.07 -5.47
CA GLN A 481 -23.96 -12.67 -4.19
C GLN A 481 -25.00 -13.78 -4.36
N GLU A 482 -26.14 -13.49 -4.99
CA GLU A 482 -27.22 -14.48 -5.17
C GLU A 482 -26.73 -15.72 -5.94
N LEU A 483 -25.92 -15.51 -6.99
CA LEU A 483 -25.29 -16.59 -7.73
C LEU A 483 -24.45 -17.48 -6.82
N LEU A 484 -23.57 -16.89 -6.00
CA LEU A 484 -22.65 -17.63 -5.14
C LEU A 484 -23.37 -18.28 -3.94
N ASP A 485 -24.42 -17.64 -3.43
CA ASP A 485 -25.20 -18.14 -2.30
C ASP A 485 -26.04 -19.36 -2.72
N THR A 486 -26.61 -19.36 -3.93
CA THR A 486 -27.51 -20.42 -4.47
C THR A 486 -26.80 -21.53 -5.26
N THR A 487 -25.48 -21.56 -5.29
CA THR A 487 -24.70 -22.51 -6.10
C THR A 487 -23.78 -23.36 -5.24
N ASP A 488 -24.02 -24.66 -5.20
CA ASP A 488 -23.34 -25.58 -4.28
C ASP A 488 -22.19 -26.37 -4.92
N SER A 489 -21.99 -26.26 -6.23
CA SER A 489 -20.87 -26.90 -6.95
C SER A 489 -20.23 -25.97 -7.97
N VAL A 490 -18.96 -26.22 -8.28
CA VAL A 490 -18.24 -25.48 -9.33
C VAL A 490 -18.87 -25.71 -10.70
N ASP A 491 -19.29 -26.93 -11.04
CA ASP A 491 -19.94 -27.20 -12.33
C ASP A 491 -21.20 -26.35 -12.53
N ALA A 492 -22.04 -26.25 -11.51
CA ALA A 492 -23.23 -25.40 -11.54
C ALA A 492 -22.88 -23.89 -11.61
N LEU A 493 -21.77 -23.47 -10.99
CA LEU A 493 -21.28 -22.09 -11.09
C LEU A 493 -20.87 -21.77 -12.53
N ILE A 494 -20.07 -22.65 -13.15
CA ILE A 494 -19.61 -22.48 -14.53
C ILE A 494 -20.79 -22.49 -15.51
N GLU A 495 -21.74 -23.40 -15.35
CA GLU A 495 -22.96 -23.46 -16.18
C GLU A 495 -23.77 -22.15 -16.10
N LYS A 496 -23.99 -21.63 -14.88
CA LYS A 496 -24.71 -20.35 -14.67
C LYS A 496 -23.95 -19.14 -15.21
N LEU A 497 -22.62 -19.15 -15.15
CA LEU A 497 -21.77 -18.08 -15.69
C LEU A 497 -21.67 -18.10 -17.22
N LYS A 498 -22.04 -19.22 -17.86
CA LYS A 498 -21.90 -19.46 -19.31
C LYS A 498 -20.45 -19.27 -19.80
N VAL A 499 -19.49 -19.66 -18.98
CA VAL A 499 -18.04 -19.55 -19.25
C VAL A 499 -17.50 -20.87 -19.83
#